data_AF-A0A352FHZ5-F1
#
_entry.id   AF-A0A352FHZ5-F1
#
_cell.length_a   1.000
_cell.length_b   1.000
_cell.length_c   1.000
_cell.angle_alpha   90.00
_cell.angle_beta   90.00
_cell.angle_gamma   90.00
#
_symmetry.space_group_name_H-M   'P 1'
#
loop_
_entity.id
_entity.type
_entity.pdbx_description
1 polymer ?
#
loop_
_entity_poly.entity_id
_entity_poly.type
_entity_poly.pdbx_seq_one_letter_code
_entity_poly.pdbx_strand_id
1 'polypeptide(L)'
;LMREDKTLTGRFFPRAQITIESIRREIEGRTLLRERIPTSVELPLAPETKRVLHYSHEESDRLQHRHIGTEHLLLGLLREERSMAAQILFERGLRLAAVRDEIARQSGADARHRKDIPHLLEFSRDLTEDAANDRLDPLIGRDGEIER
;
A
#
# COMPACT_ATOMS: atom_id res chain seq x y z
N LEU A 1 -1.99 -2.10 10.27
CA LEU A 1 -1.02 -1.02 9.94
C LEU A 1 0.21 -0.99 10.83
N MET A 2 0.25 -0.21 11.92
CA MET A 2 1.50 -0.05 12.71
C MET A 2 2.01 -1.34 13.37
N ARG A 3 1.12 -2.32 13.57
CA ARG A 3 1.49 -3.67 14.06
C ARG A 3 2.06 -4.58 12.97
N GLU A 4 1.59 -4.44 11.73
CA GLU A 4 1.97 -5.31 10.61
C GLU A 4 3.22 -4.80 9.90
N ASP A 5 3.31 -3.48 9.72
CA ASP A 5 4.34 -2.88 8.89
C ASP A 5 5.19 -1.88 9.68
N LYS A 6 6.33 -2.39 10.15
CA LYS A 6 7.35 -1.59 10.85
C LYS A 6 8.06 -0.63 9.90
N THR A 7 8.12 -0.94 8.60
CA THR A 7 8.82 -0.11 7.61
C THR A 7 8.02 1.15 7.31
N LEU A 8 6.72 1.01 7.06
CA LEU A 8 5.77 2.11 6.95
C LEU A 8 5.78 2.97 8.21
N THR A 9 5.88 2.33 9.38
CA THR A 9 5.94 3.05 10.65
C THR A 9 7.19 3.93 10.75
N GLY A 10 8.38 3.38 10.44
CA GLY A 10 9.62 4.15 10.45
C GLY A 10 9.65 5.30 9.42
N ARG A 11 8.96 5.13 8.28
CA ARG A 11 8.90 6.10 7.18
C ARG A 11 8.03 7.32 7.51
N PHE A 12 6.79 7.09 7.94
CA PHE A 12 5.82 8.16 8.16
C PHE A 12 5.80 8.70 9.59
N PHE A 13 6.47 7.99 10.52
CA PHE A 13 6.59 8.41 11.92
C PHE A 13 8.06 8.48 12.39
N PRO A 14 8.96 9.21 11.70
CA PRO A 14 10.40 9.22 12.01
C PRO A 14 10.76 10.03 13.27
N ARG A 15 9.86 10.90 13.75
CA ARG A 15 10.03 11.62 15.03
C ARG A 15 9.33 10.85 16.15
N ALA A 16 10.05 10.65 17.26
CA ALA A 16 9.78 9.78 18.41
C ALA A 16 8.43 9.96 19.19
N GLN A 17 7.37 10.49 18.58
CA GLN A 17 6.12 10.84 19.26
C GLN A 17 4.99 9.83 19.06
N ILE A 18 5.17 8.81 18.22
CA ILE A 18 4.08 7.94 17.79
C ILE A 18 4.43 6.48 18.04
N THR A 19 4.21 6.06 19.29
CA THR A 19 4.23 4.66 19.69
C THR A 19 2.83 4.06 19.62
N ILE A 20 2.76 2.76 19.32
CA ILE A 20 1.50 1.99 19.31
C ILE A 20 0.77 2.15 20.65
N GLU A 21 1.51 2.18 21.76
CA GLU A 21 0.94 2.36 23.10
C GLU A 21 0.35 3.75 23.32
N SER A 22 0.97 4.80 22.77
CA SER A 22 0.42 6.17 22.84
C SER A 22 -0.88 6.27 22.06
N ILE A 23 -0.93 5.74 20.83
CA ILE A 23 -2.16 5.74 20.03
C ILE A 23 -3.24 4.90 20.70
N ARG A 24 -2.90 3.72 21.26
CA ARG A 24 -3.86 2.88 21.97
C ARG A 24 -4.48 3.65 23.14
N ARG A 25 -3.66 4.27 23.99
CA ARG A 25 -4.14 5.04 25.13
C ARG A 25 -5.04 6.20 24.70
N GLU A 26 -4.71 6.85 23.59
CA GLU A 26 -5.51 7.94 23.03
C GLU A 26 -6.87 7.46 22.48
N ILE A 27 -6.89 6.32 21.78
CA ILE A 27 -8.12 5.68 21.33
C ILE A 27 -8.98 5.27 22.53
N GLU A 28 -8.38 4.64 23.54
CA GLU A 28 -9.07 4.25 24.77
C GLU A 28 -9.63 5.47 25.52
N GLY A 29 -8.91 6.59 25.53
CA GLY A 29 -9.37 7.84 26.15
C GLY A 29 -10.52 8.52 25.42
N ARG A 30 -10.63 8.35 24.09
CA ARG A 30 -11.72 8.93 23.27
C ARG A 30 -12.92 7.99 23.09
N THR A 31 -12.75 6.71 23.42
CA THR A 31 -13.80 5.69 23.21
C THR A 31 -14.50 5.39 24.52
N LEU A 32 -15.84 5.37 24.51
CA LEU A 32 -16.62 4.88 25.63
C LEU A 32 -16.42 3.37 25.78
N LEU A 33 -15.92 2.92 26.94
CA LEU A 33 -15.87 1.52 27.30
C LEU A 33 -17.29 0.94 27.29
N ARG A 34 -17.60 0.14 26.28
CA ARG A 34 -18.82 -0.66 26.21
C ARG A 34 -18.57 -2.05 26.80
N GLU A 35 -19.65 -2.70 27.25
CA GLU A 35 -19.59 -4.09 27.69
C GLU A 35 -18.96 -4.97 26.60
N ARG A 36 -18.07 -5.88 27.01
CA ARG A 36 -17.39 -6.77 26.08
C ARG A 36 -18.43 -7.67 25.41
N ILE A 37 -18.61 -7.49 24.11
CA ILE A 37 -19.43 -8.40 23.32
C ILE A 37 -18.73 -9.77 23.31
N PRO A 38 -19.45 -10.89 23.53
CA PRO A 38 -18.86 -12.22 23.45
C PRO A 38 -18.21 -12.45 22.07
N THR A 39 -17.02 -13.04 22.05
CA THR A 39 -16.21 -13.27 20.83
C THR A 39 -16.89 -14.16 19.78
N SER A 40 -18.01 -14.81 20.13
CA SER A 40 -18.76 -15.74 19.28
C SER A 40 -19.73 -15.08 18.30
N VAL A 41 -19.75 -13.76 18.19
CA VAL A 41 -20.64 -13.02 17.29
C VAL A 41 -19.82 -12.38 16.17
N GLU A 42 -20.26 -12.56 14.91
CA GLU A 42 -19.68 -11.83 13.77
C GLU A 42 -19.83 -10.32 14.00
N LEU A 43 -18.69 -9.62 14.09
CA LEU A 43 -18.68 -8.18 14.26
C LEU A 43 -18.75 -7.49 12.89
N PRO A 44 -19.86 -6.79 12.57
CA PRO A 44 -19.97 -6.08 11.31
C PRO A 44 -18.99 -4.90 11.29
N LEU A 45 -18.45 -4.62 10.10
CA LEU A 45 -17.63 -3.42 9.90
C LEU A 45 -18.48 -2.16 10.04
N ALA A 46 -17.92 -1.17 10.74
CA ALA A 46 -18.48 0.17 10.79
C ALA A 46 -18.60 0.77 9.37
N PRO A 47 -19.63 1.60 9.09
CA PRO A 47 -19.78 2.26 7.79
C PRO A 47 -18.53 3.06 7.38
N GLU A 48 -17.86 3.70 8.34
CA GLU A 48 -16.59 4.42 8.15
C GLU A 48 -15.50 3.48 7.62
N THR A 49 -15.38 2.29 8.19
CA THR A 49 -14.37 1.30 7.78
C THR A 49 -14.60 0.83 6.35
N LYS A 50 -15.85 0.64 5.93
CA LYS A 50 -16.16 0.30 4.54
C LYS A 50 -15.73 1.40 3.56
N ARG A 51 -15.93 2.67 3.92
CA ARG A 51 -15.47 3.81 3.12
C ARG A 51 -13.95 3.88 3.06
N VAL A 52 -13.26 3.67 4.17
CA VAL A 52 -11.79 3.60 4.21
C VAL A 52 -11.25 2.53 3.26
N LEU A 53 -11.84 1.33 3.23
CA LEU A 53 -11.43 0.28 2.31
C LEU A 53 -11.66 0.67 0.84
N HIS A 54 -12.80 1.29 0.54
CA HIS A 54 -13.08 1.81 -0.80
C HIS A 54 -12.07 2.89 -1.22
N TYR A 55 -11.78 3.85 -0.35
CA TYR A 55 -10.74 4.85 -0.61
C TYR A 55 -9.36 4.24 -0.78
N SER A 56 -9.03 3.18 -0.04
CA SER A 56 -7.76 2.48 -0.19
C SER A 56 -7.62 1.86 -1.59
N HIS A 57 -8.70 1.31 -2.14
CA HIS A 57 -8.75 0.82 -3.52
C HIS A 57 -8.57 1.94 -4.54
N GLU A 58 -9.29 3.06 -4.39
CA GLU A 58 -9.12 4.21 -5.29
C GLU A 58 -7.68 4.77 -5.26
N GLU A 59 -7.03 4.76 -4.09
CA GLU A 59 -5.65 5.21 -3.95
C GLU A 59 -4.66 4.24 -4.61
N SER A 60 -4.89 2.91 -4.57
CA SER A 60 -4.07 1.95 -5.32
C SER A 60 -4.23 2.08 -6.82
N ASP A 61 -5.47 2.28 -7.30
CA ASP A 61 -5.74 2.50 -8.72
C ASP A 61 -5.06 3.77 -9.21
N ARG A 62 -5.15 4.87 -8.44
CA ARG A 62 -4.50 6.13 -8.80
C ARG A 62 -2.98 6.00 -8.88
N LEU A 63 -2.38 5.19 -8.02
CA LEU A 63 -0.93 4.91 -8.01
C LEU A 63 -0.53 3.80 -9.00
N GLN A 64 -1.50 3.20 -9.72
CA GLN A 64 -1.28 2.09 -10.64
C GLN A 64 -0.61 0.87 -9.98
N HIS A 65 -0.90 0.66 -8.70
CA HIS A 65 -0.43 -0.49 -7.95
C HIS A 65 -1.38 -1.66 -8.13
N ARG A 66 -0.84 -2.83 -8.49
CA ARG A 66 -1.63 -4.05 -8.76
C ARG A 66 -2.33 -4.63 -7.53
N HIS A 67 -1.90 -4.24 -6.33
CA HIS A 67 -2.42 -4.76 -5.07
C HIS A 67 -2.61 -3.64 -4.06
N ILE A 68 -3.64 -3.78 -3.22
CA ILE A 68 -3.86 -2.90 -2.06
C ILE A 68 -2.85 -3.28 -0.98
N GLY A 69 -2.21 -2.26 -0.42
CA GLY A 69 -1.12 -2.39 0.54
C GLY A 69 -1.38 -1.55 1.78
N THR A 70 -0.50 -1.65 2.77
CA THR A 70 -0.60 -0.91 4.03
C THR A 70 -0.54 0.60 3.82
N GLU A 71 0.20 1.07 2.82
CA GLU A 71 0.29 2.47 2.41
C GLU A 71 -1.04 3.00 1.85
N HIS A 72 -1.73 2.19 1.04
CA HIS A 72 -3.06 2.53 0.50
C HIS A 72 -4.12 2.59 1.61
N LEU A 73 -4.06 1.67 2.57
CA LEU A 73 -4.89 1.69 3.77
C LEU A 73 -4.66 2.95 4.62
N LEU A 74 -3.40 3.38 4.76
CA LEU A 74 -3.08 4.64 5.44
C LEU A 74 -3.67 5.84 4.70
N LEU A 75 -3.55 5.89 3.37
CA LEU A 75 -4.15 6.94 2.54
C LEU A 75 -5.68 6.95 2.66
N GLY A 76 -6.32 5.77 2.63
CA GLY A 76 -7.76 5.62 2.81
C GLY A 76 -8.23 6.09 4.19
N LEU A 77 -7.46 5.79 5.25
CA LEU A 77 -7.73 6.31 6.60
C LEU A 77 -7.64 7.83 6.66
N LEU A 78 -6.59 8.43 6.08
CA LEU A 78 -6.40 9.87 6.06
C LEU A 78 -7.45 10.59 5.20
N ARG A 79 -8.07 9.91 4.23
CA ARG A 79 -9.14 10.45 3.40
C ARG A 79 -10.49 10.44 4.10
N GLU A 80 -10.73 9.50 5.01
CA GLU A 80 -11.92 9.50 5.87
C GLU A 80 -11.69 10.41 7.10
N GLU A 81 -11.82 11.72 6.88
CA GLU A 81 -11.56 12.76 7.90
C GLU A 81 -12.47 12.66 9.13
N ARG A 82 -13.64 12.03 8.99
CA ARG A 82 -14.59 11.80 10.08
C ARG A 82 -14.16 10.66 11.01
N SER A 83 -13.17 9.86 10.61
CA SER A 83 -12.68 8.78 11.46
C SER A 83 -11.81 9.32 12.59
N MET A 84 -11.97 8.74 13.79
CA MET A 84 -11.10 9.04 14.93
C MET A 84 -9.62 8.78 14.60
N ALA A 85 -9.34 7.76 13.78
CA ALA A 85 -7.99 7.46 13.32
C ALA A 85 -7.39 8.61 12.51
N ALA A 86 -8.15 9.19 11.56
CA ALA A 86 -7.70 10.35 10.78
C ALA A 86 -7.38 11.55 11.69
N GLN A 87 -8.26 11.84 12.65
CA GLN A 87 -8.07 12.94 13.61
C GLN A 87 -6.77 12.79 14.40
N ILE A 88 -6.53 11.62 14.98
CA ILE A 88 -5.29 11.33 15.73
C ILE A 88 -4.06 11.49 14.83
N LEU A 89 -4.12 11.02 13.58
CA LEU A 89 -3.01 11.16 12.64
C LEU A 89 -2.77 12.63 12.22
N PHE A 90 -3.84 13.42 12.03
CA PHE A 90 -3.75 14.84 11.71
C PHE A 90 -3.16 15.68 12.84
N GLU A 91 -3.57 15.42 14.09
CA GLU A 91 -3.03 16.06 15.28
C GLU A 91 -1.53 15.79 15.44
N ARG A 92 -1.08 14.63 14.94
CA ARG A 92 0.32 14.20 14.91
C ARG A 92 1.08 14.68 13.68
N GLY A 93 0.46 15.53 12.86
CA GLY A 93 1.10 16.22 11.73
C GLY A 93 1.13 15.43 10.42
N LEU A 94 0.52 14.24 10.35
CA LEU A 94 0.40 13.53 9.08
C LEU A 94 -0.68 14.18 8.24
N ARG A 95 -0.39 14.47 6.98
CA ARG A 95 -1.35 15.06 6.04
C ARG A 95 -1.46 14.17 4.81
N LEU A 96 -2.68 14.03 4.28
CA LEU A 96 -2.97 13.19 3.12
C LEU A 96 -2.04 13.52 1.93
N ALA A 97 -1.88 14.80 1.60
CA ALA A 97 -1.02 15.24 0.50
C ALA A 97 0.45 14.84 0.70
N ALA A 98 1.00 15.09 1.89
CA ALA A 98 2.39 14.76 2.19
C ALA A 98 2.68 13.26 2.12
N VAL A 99 1.76 12.43 2.64
CA VAL A 99 1.88 10.97 2.60
C VAL A 99 1.76 10.46 1.16
N ARG A 100 0.84 11.04 0.37
CA ARG A 100 0.66 10.71 -1.04
C ARG A 100 1.90 11.02 -1.88
N ASP A 101 2.51 12.19 -1.67
CA ASP A 101 3.71 12.60 -2.40
C ASP A 101 4.95 11.75 -2.06
N GLU A 102 5.04 11.28 -0.82
CA GLU A 102 6.09 10.34 -0.40
C GLU A 102 5.91 8.97 -1.07
N ILE A 103 4.69 8.42 -1.08
CA ILE A 103 4.40 7.11 -1.72
C ILE A 103 4.66 7.21 -3.24
N ALA A 104 4.16 8.26 -3.89
CA ALA A 104 4.32 8.45 -5.33
C ALA A 104 5.80 8.59 -5.75
N ARG A 105 6.65 9.20 -4.91
CA ARG A 105 8.08 9.31 -5.18
C ARG A 105 8.79 7.96 -5.24
N GLN A 106 8.36 6.98 -4.44
CA GLN A 106 8.95 5.64 -4.45
C GLN A 106 8.53 4.85 -5.69
N SER A 107 7.24 4.83 -6.04
CA SER A 107 6.77 4.21 -7.28
C SER A 107 7.44 4.81 -8.52
N GLY A 108 7.71 6.12 -8.48
CA GLY A 108 8.46 6.82 -9.51
C GLY A 108 9.96 6.48 -9.55
N ALA A 109 10.58 6.11 -8.44
CA ALA A 109 11.98 5.69 -8.38
C ALA A 109 12.19 4.31 -9.02
N ASP A 110 11.29 3.36 -8.76
CA ASP A 110 11.27 2.06 -9.44
C ASP A 110 11.00 2.22 -10.96
N ALA A 111 10.10 3.14 -11.33
CA ALA A 111 9.84 3.44 -12.74
C ALA A 111 10.98 4.18 -13.45
N ARG A 112 11.79 4.98 -12.74
CA ARG A 112 12.94 5.70 -13.31
C ARG A 112 14.08 4.76 -13.70
N HIS A 113 14.34 3.71 -12.91
CA HIS A 113 15.34 2.70 -13.27
C HIS A 113 15.00 1.97 -14.59
N ARG A 114 13.71 1.84 -14.89
CA ARG A 114 13.21 1.28 -16.16
C ARG A 114 13.19 2.28 -17.33
N LYS A 115 13.29 3.58 -17.05
CA LYS A 115 13.27 4.67 -18.04
C LYS A 115 14.65 5.05 -18.58
N ASP A 116 15.74 4.54 -18.03
CA ASP A 116 17.09 4.83 -18.56
C ASP A 116 17.38 4.10 -19.89
N ILE A 117 16.44 3.30 -20.39
CA ILE A 117 16.46 2.70 -21.74
C ILE A 117 15.08 2.85 -22.43
N PRO A 118 14.51 4.07 -22.57
CA PRO A 118 13.07 4.23 -22.82
C PRO A 118 12.69 4.07 -24.30
N HIS A 119 13.57 4.44 -25.23
CA HIS A 119 13.27 4.38 -26.67
C HIS A 119 13.59 3.02 -27.30
N LEU A 120 14.44 2.21 -26.68
CA LEU A 120 14.76 0.87 -27.19
C LEU A 120 13.75 -0.17 -26.66
N LEU A 121 13.37 -0.12 -25.38
CA LEU A 121 12.39 -1.05 -24.79
C LEU A 121 10.98 -0.97 -25.41
N GLU A 122 10.59 0.17 -25.97
CA GLU A 122 9.29 0.29 -26.65
C GLU A 122 9.22 -0.59 -27.92
N PHE A 123 10.37 -0.86 -28.55
CA PHE A 123 10.45 -1.62 -29.80
C PHE A 123 11.26 -2.91 -29.71
N SER A 124 11.95 -3.17 -28.60
CA SER A 124 12.76 -4.38 -28.40
C SER A 124 12.30 -5.16 -27.16
N ARG A 125 12.19 -6.49 -27.32
CA ARG A 125 11.92 -7.43 -26.23
C ARG A 125 13.17 -8.25 -25.96
N ASP A 126 13.61 -8.32 -24.71
CA ASP A 126 14.73 -9.18 -24.32
C ASP A 126 14.25 -10.63 -24.17
N LEU A 127 14.63 -11.47 -25.12
CA LEU A 127 14.25 -12.89 -25.15
C LEU A 127 15.05 -13.73 -24.14
N THR A 128 16.23 -13.28 -23.72
CA THR A 128 17.05 -13.99 -22.72
C THR A 128 16.50 -13.79 -21.32
N GLU A 129 16.08 -12.57 -20.99
CA GLU A 129 15.40 -12.28 -19.72
C GLU A 129 14.07 -13.02 -19.61
N ASP A 130 13.26 -13.02 -20.66
CA ASP A 130 11.97 -13.73 -20.64
C ASP A 130 12.15 -15.26 -20.58
N ALA A 131 13.20 -15.81 -21.20
CA ALA A 131 13.55 -17.22 -21.07
C ALA A 131 13.96 -17.58 -19.63
N ALA A 132 14.79 -16.74 -19.00
CA ALA A 132 15.27 -16.97 -17.63
C ALA A 132 14.16 -16.89 -16.59
N ASN A 133 13.10 -16.13 -16.87
CA ASN A 133 11.94 -15.95 -16.01
C ASN A 133 10.77 -16.91 -16.32
N ASP A 134 10.98 -17.95 -17.14
CA ASP A 134 9.95 -18.91 -17.58
C ASP A 134 8.69 -18.22 -18.18
N ARG A 135 8.88 -17.09 -18.87
CA ARG A 135 7.78 -16.31 -19.51
C ARG A 135 7.62 -16.61 -21.00
N LEU A 136 8.48 -17.46 -21.56
CA LEU A 136 8.38 -17.91 -22.94
C LEU A 136 7.52 -19.17 -23.03
N ASP A 137 6.57 -19.16 -23.96
CA ASP A 137 5.82 -20.37 -24.31
C ASP A 137 6.77 -21.41 -24.94
N PRO A 138 6.61 -22.71 -24.61
CA PRO A 138 7.47 -23.75 -25.16
C PRO A 138 7.27 -23.85 -26.68
N LEU A 139 8.38 -23.93 -27.41
CA LEU A 139 8.36 -24.09 -28.86
C LEU A 139 8.20 -25.59 -29.19
N ILE A 140 7.05 -25.98 -29.75
CA ILE A 140 6.77 -27.39 -30.07
C ILE A 140 7.14 -27.67 -31.54
N GLY A 141 7.97 -28.70 -31.78
CA GLY A 141 8.17 -29.31 -33.10
C GLY A 141 9.16 -28.60 -34.03
N ARG A 142 10.05 -27.74 -33.50
CA ARG A 142 11.09 -27.04 -34.29
C ARG A 142 12.51 -27.41 -33.84
N ASP A 143 12.69 -28.57 -33.24
CA ASP A 143 13.97 -29.02 -32.66
C ASP A 143 15.11 -29.06 -33.71
N GLY A 144 14.80 -29.51 -34.93
CA GLY A 144 15.78 -29.55 -36.03
C GLY A 144 16.19 -28.19 -36.61
N GLU A 145 15.50 -27.10 -36.25
CA GLU A 145 15.84 -25.73 -36.65
C GLU A 145 16.64 -25.00 -35.56
N ILE A 146 16.46 -25.37 -34.28
CA ILE A 146 17.15 -24.76 -33.14
C ILE A 146 18.60 -25.28 -33.03
N GLU A 147 18.84 -26.54 -33.40
CA GLU A 147 20.16 -27.18 -33.31
C GLU A 147 21.07 -26.93 -34.52
N ARG A 148 20.60 -26.19 -35.53
CA ARG A 148 21.28 -25.95 -36.81
C ARG A 148 22.11 -24.67 -36.84
#